data_AF-A0A498LLT2-F1
#
_entry.id   AF-A0A498LLT2-F1
#
_cell.length_a   1.000
_cell.length_b   1.000
_cell.length_c   1.000
_cell.angle_alpha   90.00
_cell.angle_beta   90.00
_cell.angle_gamma   90.00
#
_symmetry.space_group_name_H-M   'P 1'
#
loop_
_entity.id
_entity.type
_entity.pdbx_description
1 polymer ?
#
loop_
_entity_poly.entity_id
_entity_poly.type
_entity_poly.pdbx_seq_one_letter_code
_entity_poly.pdbx_strand_id
1 'polypeptide(L)'
;MNNVDPSCPQDFIEAFVLKIQEEKDNPDTEYHFDNLISVIRNLFSAGTETTVRHALLLMMKHPDIQERVQREIDEVVGQDRWRSVEDRKNLPYTGKRVCLGEALP
;
A
#
# COMPACT_ATOMS: atom_id res chain seq x y z
N MET A 1 -21.81 13.05 -3.51
CA MET A 1 -20.48 13.48 -3.01
C MET A 1 -20.72 14.26 -1.73
N ASN A 2 -20.20 13.78 -0.61
CA ASN A 2 -20.34 14.47 0.68
C ASN A 2 -19.50 15.76 0.66
N ASN A 3 -19.95 16.74 1.44
CA ASN A 3 -19.30 18.04 1.59
C ASN A 3 -17.88 17.81 2.14
N VAL A 4 -16.83 18.21 1.39
CA VAL A 4 -15.44 18.07 1.81
C VAL A 4 -15.22 19.01 3.00
N ASP A 5 -14.87 18.46 4.16
CA ASP A 5 -14.51 19.25 5.34
C ASP A 5 -13.08 19.80 5.15
N PRO A 6 -12.90 21.13 5.02
CA PRO A 6 -11.58 21.71 4.80
C PRO A 6 -10.62 21.51 5.99
N SER A 7 -11.14 21.23 7.18
CA SER A 7 -10.35 21.08 8.40
C SER A 7 -9.83 19.66 8.63
N CYS A 8 -10.37 18.67 7.92
CA CYS A 8 -10.05 17.26 8.12
C CYS A 8 -10.23 16.47 6.81
N PRO A 9 -9.30 16.57 5.84
CA PRO A 9 -9.34 15.73 4.65
C PRO A 9 -9.18 14.26 5.04
N GLN A 10 -10.11 13.41 4.58
CA GLN A 10 -10.13 11.99 4.94
C GLN A 10 -9.14 11.15 4.12
N ASP A 11 -8.79 11.63 2.93
CA ASP A 11 -7.86 10.94 2.04
C ASP A 11 -6.98 11.92 1.24
N PHE A 12 -6.02 11.33 0.52
CA PHE A 12 -5.07 12.06 -0.31
C PHE A 12 -5.75 12.89 -1.40
N ILE A 13 -6.87 12.41 -1.96
CA ILE A 13 -7.59 13.09 -3.04
C ILE A 13 -8.27 14.34 -2.48
N GLU A 14 -8.94 14.23 -1.33
CA GLU A 14 -9.55 15.37 -0.64
C GLU A 14 -8.50 16.41 -0.26
N ALA A 15 -7.37 15.99 0.30
CA ALA A 15 -6.27 16.90 0.65
C ALA A 15 -5.71 17.62 -0.59
N PHE A 16 -5.53 16.91 -1.71
CA PHE A 16 -5.02 17.50 -2.95
C PHE A 16 -6.02 18.48 -3.55
N VAL A 17 -7.33 18.15 -3.54
CA VAL A 17 -8.39 19.04 -4.04
C VAL A 17 -8.52 20.31 -3.19
N LEU A 18 -8.39 20.21 -1.86
CA LEU A 18 -8.33 21.40 -1.00
C LEU A 18 -7.13 22.27 -1.35
N LYS A 19 -5.98 21.66 -1.67
CA LYS A 19 -4.77 22.39 -2.05
C LYS A 19 -4.91 23.10 -3.41
N ILE A 20 -5.60 22.48 -4.37
CA ILE A 20 -6.01 23.14 -5.63
C ILE A 20 -6.86 24.38 -5.35
N GLN A 21 -7.78 24.32 -4.38
CA GLN A 21 -8.63 25.45 -4.02
C GLN A 21 -7.86 26.57 -3.32
N GLU A 22 -6.93 26.21 -2.43
CA GLU A 22 -6.06 27.16 -1.71
C GLU A 22 -5.13 27.93 -2.65
N GLU A 23 -4.59 27.26 -3.67
CA GLU A 23 -3.61 27.84 -4.61
C GLU A 23 -4.22 28.30 -5.94
N LYS A 24 -5.54 28.45 -6.02
CA LYS A 24 -6.25 28.78 -7.26
C LYS A 24 -5.78 30.08 -7.92
N ASP A 25 -5.31 31.04 -7.13
CA ASP A 25 -4.83 32.34 -7.60
C ASP A 25 -3.32 32.35 -7.90
N ASN A 26 -2.61 31.24 -7.69
CA ASN A 26 -1.19 31.09 -8.01
C ASN A 26 -1.03 30.48 -9.41
N PRO A 27 -0.59 31.25 -10.43
CA PRO A 27 -0.42 30.74 -11.80
C PRO A 27 0.74 29.75 -11.94
N ASP A 28 1.68 29.72 -10.99
CA ASP A 28 2.85 28.83 -10.98
C ASP A 28 2.63 27.58 -10.11
N THR A 29 1.38 27.28 -9.73
CA THR A 29 1.07 26.13 -8.88
C THR A 29 1.13 24.81 -9.64
N GLU A 30 1.70 23.78 -9.01
CA GLU A 30 1.67 22.40 -9.52
C GLU A 30 0.37 21.67 -9.11
N TYR A 31 -0.49 22.32 -8.32
CA TYR A 31 -1.76 21.75 -7.86
C TYR A 31 -2.83 21.96 -8.93
N HIS A 32 -2.86 21.03 -9.88
CA HIS A 32 -3.86 20.93 -10.93
C HIS A 32 -4.43 19.50 -11.01
N PHE A 33 -5.63 19.36 -11.55
CA PHE A 33 -6.27 18.04 -11.68
C PHE A 33 -5.45 17.06 -12.53
N ASP A 34 -4.76 17.52 -13.58
CA ASP A 34 -3.92 16.65 -14.40
C ASP A 34 -2.72 16.07 -13.63
N ASN A 35 -2.12 16.88 -12.74
CA ASN A 35 -1.07 16.45 -11.84
C ASN A 35 -1.61 15.48 -10.77
N LEU A 36 -2.81 15.72 -10.24
CA LEU A 36 -3.49 14.78 -9.33
C LEU A 36 -3.65 13.40 -9.98
N ILE A 37 -4.19 13.36 -11.20
CA ILE A 37 -4.37 12.09 -11.95
C ILE A 37 -3.02 11.41 -12.21
N SER A 38 -1.99 12.19 -12.55
CA SER A 38 -0.64 11.67 -12.80
C SER A 38 -0.01 11.08 -11.53
N VAL A 39 -0.13 11.75 -10.38
CA VAL A 39 0.39 11.26 -9.10
C VAL A 39 -0.37 10.01 -8.65
N ILE A 40 -1.70 10.00 -8.76
CA ILE A 40 -2.51 8.82 -8.45
C ILE A 40 -2.06 7.64 -9.32
N ARG A 41 -1.95 7.84 -10.64
CA ARG A 41 -1.50 6.80 -11.57
C ARG A 41 -0.10 6.30 -11.22
N ASN A 42 0.82 7.20 -10.90
CA ASN A 42 2.18 6.85 -10.52
C ASN A 42 2.18 6.00 -9.22
N LEU A 43 1.43 6.43 -8.20
CA LEU A 43 1.33 5.70 -6.94
C LEU A 43 0.76 4.29 -7.13
N PHE A 44 -0.31 4.15 -7.92
CA PHE A 44 -0.90 2.85 -8.24
C PHE A 44 0.02 1.97 -9.09
N SER A 45 0.66 2.52 -10.12
CA SER A 45 1.58 1.78 -10.99
C SER A 45 2.81 1.31 -10.21
N ALA A 46 3.46 2.22 -9.49
CA ALA A 46 4.63 1.91 -8.66
C ALA A 46 4.28 0.87 -7.59
N GLY A 47 3.14 1.01 -6.90
CA GLY A 47 2.71 0.08 -5.86
C GLY A 47 2.39 -1.33 -6.40
N THR A 48 1.72 -1.41 -7.55
CA THR A 48 1.27 -2.69 -8.12
C THR A 48 2.43 -3.48 -8.75
N GLU A 49 3.30 -2.80 -9.48
CA GLU A 49 4.37 -3.42 -10.25
C GLU A 49 5.51 -3.93 -9.34
N THR A 50 5.84 -3.17 -8.29
CA THR A 50 7.01 -3.48 -7.43
C THR A 50 6.65 -4.32 -6.22
N THR A 51 5.45 -4.19 -5.67
CA THR A 51 5.11 -4.86 -4.40
C THR A 51 4.27 -6.10 -4.63
N VAL A 52 3.16 -5.98 -5.37
CA VAL A 52 2.21 -7.10 -5.53
C VAL A 52 2.70 -8.12 -6.55
N ARG A 53 3.08 -7.66 -7.75
CA ARG A 53 3.55 -8.56 -8.82
C ARG A 53 4.82 -9.32 -8.43
N HIS A 54 5.81 -8.62 -7.87
CA HIS A 54 7.05 -9.26 -7.44
C HIS A 54 6.84 -10.21 -6.26
N ALA A 55 6.02 -9.84 -5.26
CA ALA A 55 5.72 -10.75 -4.15
C ALA A 55 5.02 -12.03 -4.63
N LEU A 56 4.05 -11.92 -5.54
CA LEU A 56 3.39 -13.08 -6.15
C LEU A 56 4.37 -13.95 -6.93
N LEU A 57 5.25 -13.34 -7.73
CA LEU A 57 6.25 -14.08 -8.51
C LEU A 57 7.25 -14.82 -7.60
N LEU A 58 7.67 -14.20 -6.49
CA LEU A 58 8.53 -14.85 -5.51
C LEU A 58 7.81 -16.02 -4.82
N MET A 59 6.55 -15.86 -4.42
CA MET A 59 5.76 -16.95 -3.84
C MET A 59 5.56 -18.11 -4.83
N MET A 60 5.28 -17.82 -6.10
CA MET A 60 5.14 -18.85 -7.14
C MET A 60 6.45 -19.60 -7.42
N LYS A 61 7.59 -18.92 -7.30
CA LYS A 61 8.92 -19.52 -7.52
C LYS A 61 9.39 -20.36 -6.31
N HIS A 62 8.93 -20.01 -5.11
CA HIS A 62 9.32 -20.64 -3.84
C HIS A 62 8.07 -21.11 -3.08
N PRO A 63 7.41 -22.19 -3.54
CA PRO A 63 6.19 -22.71 -2.92
C PRO A 63 6.42 -23.18 -1.47
N ASP A 64 7.64 -23.58 -1.13
CA ASP A 64 8.08 -23.93 0.22
C ASP A 64 8.06 -22.72 1.17
N ILE A 65 8.51 -21.55 0.70
CA ILE A 65 8.43 -20.29 1.43
C ILE A 65 6.97 -19.86 1.57
N GLN A 66 6.17 -19.99 0.50
CA GLN A 66 4.74 -19.67 0.53
C GLN A 66 3.99 -20.53 1.57
N GLU A 67 4.24 -21.85 1.60
CA GLU A 67 3.61 -22.77 2.56
C GLU A 67 3.97 -22.39 4.01
N ARG A 68 5.23 -22.03 4.24
CA ARG A 68 5.70 -21.62 5.57
C ARG A 68 5.11 -20.30 6.04
N VAL A 69 4.97 -19.32 5.15
CA VAL A 69 4.26 -18.06 5.41
C VAL A 69 2.80 -18.32 5.73
N GLN A 70 2.13 -19.17 4.95
CA GLN A 70 0.73 -19.49 5.15
C GLN A 70 0.49 -20.21 6.48
N ARG A 71 1.35 -21.16 6.83
CA ARG A 71 1.31 -21.85 8.12
C ARG A 71 1.51 -20.91 9.30
N GLU A 72 2.48 -19.99 9.24
CA GLU A 72 2.70 -18.99 10.29
C GLU A 72 1.47 -18.10 10.47
N ILE A 73 0.83 -17.68 9.36
CA ILE A 73 -0.39 -16.89 9.41
C ILE A 73 -1.53 -17.67 10.06
N ASP A 74 -1.73 -18.93 9.65
CA ASP A 74 -2.78 -19.79 10.20
C ASP A 74 -2.57 -20.04 11.70
N GLU A 75 -1.32 -20.19 12.16
CA GLU A 75 -0.98 -20.41 13.58
C GLU A 75 -1.16 -19.14 14.44
N VAL A 76 -0.78 -17.96 13.94
CA VAL A 76 -0.75 -16.72 14.73
C VAL A 76 -2.08 -15.97 14.67
N VAL A 77 -2.75 -15.98 13.53
CA VAL A 77 -3.97 -15.20 13.28
C VAL A 77 -5.21 -16.08 13.39
N GLY A 78 -5.10 -17.36 13.00
CA GLY A 78 -6.23 -18.26 12.87
C GLY A 78 -7.07 -17.99 11.61
N GLN A 79 -8.07 -18.84 11.36
CA GLN A 79 -8.97 -18.71 10.20
C GLN A 79 -10.25 -17.91 10.50
N ASP A 80 -10.49 -17.58 11.77
CA ASP A 80 -11.75 -16.96 12.23
C ASP A 80 -11.80 -15.43 12.05
N ARG A 81 -10.68 -14.79 11.67
CA ARG A 81 -10.61 -13.34 11.50
C ARG A 81 -9.66 -12.91 10.38
N TRP A 82 -9.93 -11.72 9.83
CA TRP A 82 -9.01 -11.07 8.90
C TRP A 82 -7.73 -10.61 9.61
N ARG A 83 -6.61 -10.68 8.89
CA ARG A 83 -5.31 -10.14 9.34
C ARG A 83 -5.39 -8.64 9.54
N SER A 84 -4.86 -8.16 10.66
CA SER A 84 -4.66 -6.73 10.91
C SER A 84 -3.18 -6.36 10.82
N VAL A 85 -2.89 -5.06 10.71
CA VAL A 85 -1.51 -4.54 10.67
C VAL A 85 -0.78 -4.82 11.99
N GLU A 86 -1.49 -4.88 13.12
CA GLU A 86 -0.90 -5.18 14.44
C GLU A 86 -0.35 -6.61 14.52
N ASP A 87 -0.95 -7.56 13.78
CA ASP A 87 -0.51 -8.96 13.73
C ASP A 87 0.90 -9.10 13.17
N ARG A 88 1.38 -8.10 12.42
CA ARG A 88 2.73 -8.08 11.84
C ARG A 88 3.84 -8.21 12.89
N LYS A 89 3.60 -7.76 14.13
CA LYS A 89 4.56 -7.90 15.24
C LYS A 89 4.70 -9.36 15.71
N ASN A 90 3.65 -10.15 15.50
CA ASN A 90 3.55 -11.54 15.91
C ASN A 90 3.87 -12.52 14.77
N LEU A 91 4.19 -12.03 13.57
CA LEU A 91 4.59 -12.81 12.40
C LEU A 91 6.10 -12.64 12.14
N PRO A 92 6.98 -13.32 12.89
CA PRO A 92 8.43 -13.11 12.80
C PRO A 92 9.05 -13.55 11.46
N TYR A 93 8.48 -14.53 10.76
CA TYR A 93 8.92 -14.97 9.44
C TYR A 93 8.41 -14.01 8.37
N THR A 94 7.09 -13.78 8.30
CA THR A 94 6.44 -12.91 7.30
C THR A 94 6.79 -11.42 7.48
N GLY A 95 6.99 -10.98 8.72
CA GLY A 95 7.24 -9.58 9.07
C GLY A 95 8.69 -9.12 8.90
N LYS A 96 9.65 -10.06 8.82
CA LYS A 96 11.07 -9.74 8.60
C LYS A 96 11.40 -9.76 7.10
N ARG A 97 12.40 -8.97 6.71
CA ARG A 97 13.10 -9.07 5.40
C ARG A 97 13.71 -10.46 5.13
N VAL A 98 13.50 -11.45 6.01
CA VAL A 98 14.01 -12.82 5.94
C VAL A 98 13.38 -13.58 4.78
N CYS A 99 12.06 -13.53 4.57
CA CYS A 99 11.44 -14.19 3.40
C CYS A 99 11.95 -13.61 2.07
N LEU A 100 12.19 -12.30 2.01
CA LEU A 100 12.77 -11.65 0.83
C LEU A 100 14.26 -11.98 0.66
N GLY A 101 15.00 -12.15 1.75
CA GLY A 101 16.42 -12.52 1.73
C GLY A 101 16.69 -14.00 1.42
N GLU A 102 15.75 -14.91 1.73
CA GLU A 102 15.83 -16.33 1.33
C GLU A 102 15.37 -16.55 -0.13
N ALA A 103 14.50 -15.69 -0.64
CA ALA A 103 13.99 -15.78 -2.02
C ALA A 103 14.84 -15.03 -3.07
N LEU A 104 15.86 -14.27 -2.63
CA LEU A 104 16.84 -13.59 -3.49
C LEU A 104 18.21 -14.26 -3.30
N PRO A 105 18.93 -14.61 -4.39
CA PRO A 105 20.30 -15.13 -4.31
C PRO A 105 21.31 -14.07 -3.82
#